data_AF-A0A9E2HCN2-F1
#
_entry.id   AF-A0A9E2HCN2-F1
#
_cell.length_a   1.000
_cell.length_b   1.000
_cell.length_c   1.000
_cell.angle_alpha   90.00
_cell.angle_beta   90.00
_cell.angle_gamma   90.00
#
_symmetry.space_group_name_H-M   'P 1'
#
loop_
_entity.id
_entity.type
_entity.pdbx_description
1 polymer ?
#
loop_
_entity_poly.entity_id
_entity_poly.type
_entity_poly.pdbx_seq_one_letter_code
_entity_poly.pdbx_strand_id
1 'polypeptide(L)'
;MTNCKLIERNLIDFLDGNLSPELMKQMSEHIESCPACRELAQSFASVWKSADQPDEIELPSRFWASIQSDIDEIDSRRESKSIFGRIIPILQPIAAAAAVVVVVLLGNSFGKVPATVSQSTSEAVGLWDEYELDAFDQFPSGSMVDLYFNTDIGVGDQS
;
A
#
# COMPACT_ATOMS: atom_id res chain seq x y z
N MET A 1 -11.69 28.67 -41.79
CA MET A 1 -12.85 29.08 -42.62
C MET A 1 -13.97 28.10 -42.35
N THR A 2 -14.72 28.36 -41.29
CA THR A 2 -15.95 27.64 -40.95
C THR A 2 -17.06 28.09 -41.91
N ASN A 3 -17.79 27.15 -42.50
CA ASN A 3 -18.90 27.43 -43.41
C ASN A 3 -20.21 26.92 -42.79
N CYS A 4 -21.36 27.46 -43.19
CA CYS A 4 -22.67 27.09 -42.65
C CYS A 4 -22.92 25.58 -42.69
N LYS A 5 -22.47 24.91 -43.75
CA LYS A 5 -22.60 23.45 -43.90
C LYS A 5 -21.85 22.66 -42.82
N LEU A 6 -20.76 23.21 -42.29
CA LEU A 6 -20.04 22.58 -41.18
C LEU A 6 -20.83 22.72 -39.87
N ILE A 7 -21.47 23.88 -39.65
CA ILE A 7 -22.35 24.10 -38.51
C ILE A 7 -23.51 23.12 -38.55
N GLU A 8 -24.25 23.04 -39.66
CA GLU A 8 -25.40 22.13 -39.81
C GLU A 8 -25.06 20.68 -39.49
N ARG A 9 -23.86 20.23 -39.86
CA ARG A 9 -23.40 18.85 -39.65
C ARG A 9 -22.98 18.54 -38.21
N ASN A 10 -22.46 19.53 -37.50
CA ASN A 10 -21.87 19.34 -36.17
C ASN A 10 -22.64 20.11 -35.09
N LEU A 11 -23.86 20.58 -35.37
CA LEU A 11 -24.61 21.43 -34.44
C LEU A 11 -24.98 20.69 -33.16
N ILE A 12 -25.32 19.40 -33.27
CA ILE A 12 -25.64 18.55 -32.12
C ILE A 12 -24.38 18.37 -31.26
N ASP A 13 -23.27 17.93 -31.86
CA ASP A 13 -21.99 17.76 -31.14
C ASP A 13 -21.49 19.07 -30.51
N PHE A 14 -21.78 20.21 -31.14
CA PHE A 14 -21.48 21.54 -30.60
C PHE A 14 -22.33 21.86 -29.37
N LEU A 15 -23.62 21.55 -29.38
CA LEU A 15 -24.51 21.72 -28.22
C LEU A 15 -24.15 20.76 -27.08
N ASP A 16 -23.70 19.54 -27.41
CA ASP A 16 -23.27 18.52 -26.44
C ASP A 16 -21.88 18.75 -25.86
N GLY A 17 -21.09 19.67 -26.44
CA GLY A 17 -19.71 19.90 -26.01
C GLY A 17 -18.71 18.82 -26.43
N ASN A 18 -19.06 17.98 -27.40
CA ASN A 18 -18.25 16.83 -27.85
C ASN A 18 -17.20 17.17 -28.92
N LEU A 19 -17.10 18.43 -29.32
CA LEU A 19 -16.13 18.88 -30.32
C LEU A 19 -14.78 19.23 -29.69
N SER A 20 -13.72 19.16 -30.50
CA SER A 20 -12.40 19.63 -30.05
C SER A 20 -12.43 21.13 -29.71
N PRO A 21 -11.62 21.62 -28.76
CA PRO A 21 -11.63 23.02 -28.33
C PRO A 21 -11.42 24.00 -29.49
N GLU A 22 -10.56 23.63 -30.45
CA GLU A 22 -10.28 24.41 -31.64
C GLU A 22 -11.51 24.54 -32.55
N LEU A 23 -12.24 23.43 -32.75
CA LEU A 23 -13.43 23.41 -33.59
C LEU A 23 -14.61 24.12 -32.90
N MET A 24 -14.76 23.98 -31.58
CA MET A 24 -15.75 24.75 -30.81
C MET A 24 -15.56 26.26 -31.01
N LYS A 25 -14.33 26.75 -30.90
CA LYS A 25 -14.01 28.17 -31.09
C LYS A 25 -14.29 28.64 -32.51
N GLN A 26 -13.87 27.87 -33.52
CA GLN A 26 -14.14 28.23 -34.92
C GLN A 26 -15.65 28.26 -35.24
N MET A 27 -16.44 27.39 -34.61
CA MET A 27 -17.88 27.36 -34.77
C MET A 27 -18.57 28.50 -34.01
N SER A 28 -18.13 28.83 -32.79
CA SER A 28 -18.68 29.96 -32.04
C SER A 28 -18.47 31.28 -32.77
N GLU A 29 -17.26 31.52 -33.30
CA GLU A 29 -16.96 32.71 -34.11
C GLU A 29 -17.85 32.81 -35.36
N HIS A 30 -18.17 31.67 -35.99
CA HIS A 30 -19.06 31.64 -37.15
C HIS A 30 -20.53 31.90 -36.77
N ILE A 31 -21.02 31.31 -35.67
CA ILE A 31 -22.38 31.52 -35.16
C ILE A 31 -22.58 32.99 -34.74
N GLU A 32 -21.55 33.61 -34.18
CA GLU A 32 -21.57 35.03 -33.83
C GLU A 32 -21.62 35.93 -35.08
N SER A 33 -20.91 35.57 -36.15
CA SER A 33 -20.84 36.38 -37.37
C SER A 33 -21.94 36.09 -38.41
N CYS A 34 -22.58 34.92 -38.38
CA CYS A 34 -23.58 34.49 -39.34
C CYS A 34 -25.00 34.44 -38.73
N PRO A 35 -25.92 35.32 -39.12
CA PRO A 35 -27.29 35.35 -38.60
C PRO A 35 -28.07 34.04 -38.82
N ALA A 36 -27.91 33.40 -39.98
CA ALA A 36 -28.59 32.15 -40.29
C ALA A 36 -28.15 30.99 -39.38
N CYS A 37 -26.83 30.88 -39.12
CA CYS A 37 -26.31 29.87 -38.19
C CYS A 37 -26.71 30.17 -36.73
N ARG A 38 -26.85 31.45 -36.38
CA ARG A 38 -27.35 31.86 -35.07
C ARG A 38 -28.80 31.44 -34.84
N GLU A 39 -29.67 31.70 -35.80
CA GLU A 39 -31.08 31.30 -35.74
C GLU A 39 -31.21 29.77 -35.68
N LEU A 40 -30.45 29.07 -36.52
CA LEU A 40 -30.38 27.61 -36.49
C LEU A 40 -29.96 27.11 -35.10
N ALA A 41 -28.86 27.61 -34.53
CA ALA A 41 -28.39 27.21 -33.21
C ALA A 41 -29.42 27.49 -32.10
N GLN A 42 -30.10 28.64 -32.15
CA GLN A 42 -31.14 28.99 -31.18
C GLN A 42 -32.35 28.06 -31.25
N SER A 43 -32.82 27.74 -32.47
CA SER A 43 -33.94 26.81 -32.66
C SER A 43 -33.62 25.42 -32.09
N PHE A 44 -32.42 24.89 -32.37
CA PHE A 44 -31.98 23.61 -31.83
C PHE A 44 -31.79 23.64 -30.31
N ALA A 45 -31.20 24.71 -29.76
CA ALA A 45 -31.02 24.86 -28.32
C ALA A 45 -32.34 24.88 -27.55
N SER A 46 -33.41 25.45 -28.13
CA SER A 46 -34.75 25.47 -27.52
C SER A 46 -35.37 24.07 -27.38
N VAL A 47 -35.16 23.22 -28.38
CA VAL A 47 -35.57 21.82 -28.37
C VAL A 47 -34.70 21.02 -27.40
N TRP A 48 -33.38 21.24 -27.44
CA TRP A 48 -32.42 20.55 -26.59
C TRP A 48 -32.68 20.78 -25.09
N LYS A 49 -32.93 22.03 -24.69
CA LYS A 49 -33.25 22.39 -23.30
C LYS A 49 -34.53 21.73 -22.78
N SER A 50 -35.47 21.39 -23.67
CA SER A 50 -36.70 20.70 -23.30
C SER A 50 -36.47 19.20 -23.09
N ALA A 51 -35.49 18.62 -23.78
CA ALA A 51 -35.05 17.23 -23.62
C ALA A 51 -34.13 17.04 -22.41
N ASP A 52 -33.36 18.06 -22.04
CA ASP A 52 -32.49 18.10 -20.85
C ASP A 52 -33.26 18.42 -19.55
N GLN A 53 -34.56 18.09 -19.49
CA GLN A 53 -35.20 17.94 -18.19
C GLN A 53 -34.76 16.57 -17.69
N PRO A 54 -33.80 16.49 -16.75
CA PRO A 54 -33.52 15.20 -16.14
C PRO A 54 -34.83 14.72 -15.55
N ASP A 55 -35.25 13.52 -15.94
CA ASP A 55 -36.23 12.79 -15.15
C ASP A 55 -35.77 12.90 -13.69
N GLU A 56 -36.71 13.11 -12.76
CA GLU A 56 -36.41 13.13 -11.34
C GLU A 56 -35.98 11.70 -10.96
N ILE A 57 -34.70 11.39 -11.22
CA ILE A 57 -34.10 10.11 -10.89
C ILE A 57 -34.07 10.08 -9.38
N GLU A 58 -34.94 9.29 -8.78
CA GLU A 58 -34.88 8.97 -7.36
C GLU A 58 -33.53 8.29 -7.09
N LEU A 59 -32.55 9.09 -6.67
CA LEU A 59 -31.24 8.59 -6.29
C LEU A 59 -31.43 7.63 -5.11
N PRO A 60 -30.81 6.44 -5.14
CA PRO A 60 -30.84 5.55 -3.99
C PRO A 60 -30.38 6.29 -2.74
N SER A 61 -31.08 6.12 -1.62
CA SER A 61 -30.80 6.82 -0.35
C SER A 61 -29.36 6.70 0.16
N ARG A 62 -28.62 5.70 -0.32
CA ARG A 62 -27.22 5.38 0.00
C ARG A 62 -26.20 5.86 -1.04
N PHE A 63 -26.61 6.52 -2.11
CA PHE A 63 -25.72 7.02 -3.16
C PHE A 63 -24.69 8.02 -2.63
N TRP A 64 -25.15 8.99 -1.84
CA TRP A 64 -24.28 9.97 -1.19
C TRP A 64 -23.32 9.34 -0.17
N ALA A 65 -23.77 8.34 0.58
CA ALA A 65 -22.93 7.63 1.54
C ALA A 65 -21.79 6.87 0.85
N SER A 66 -22.05 6.27 -0.32
CA SER A 66 -21.03 5.58 -1.12
C SER A 66 -20.03 6.56 -1.74
N ILE A 67 -20.50 7.70 -2.25
CA ILE A 67 -19.61 8.73 -2.80
C ILE A 67 -18.71 9.28 -1.70
N GLN A 68 -19.28 9.55 -0.52
CA GLN A 68 -18.52 10.10 0.58
C GLN A 68 -17.48 9.12 1.11
N SER A 69 -17.80 7.82 1.22
CA SER A 69 -16.81 6.82 1.60
C SER A 69 -15.66 6.71 0.61
N ASP A 70 -15.94 6.81 -0.69
CA ASP A 70 -14.92 6.71 -1.74
C ASP A 70 -14.00 7.95 -1.71
N ILE A 71 -14.54 9.14 -1.46
CA ILE A 71 -13.76 10.37 -1.31
C ILE A 71 -12.89 10.33 -0.05
N ASP A 72 -13.47 9.94 1.10
CA ASP A 72 -12.76 9.84 2.38
C ASP A 72 -11.62 8.79 2.32
N GLU A 73 -11.80 7.69 1.59
CA GLU A 73 -10.74 6.71 1.36
C GLU A 73 -9.58 7.28 0.52
N ILE A 74 -9.89 8.07 -0.52
CA ILE A 74 -8.87 8.71 -1.36
C ILE A 74 -8.08 9.75 -0.57
N ASP A 75 -8.75 10.56 0.25
CA ASP A 75 -8.12 11.60 1.07
C ASP A 75 -7.28 11.00 2.20
N SER A 76 -7.77 9.96 2.90
CA SER A 76 -7.01 9.28 3.95
C SER A 76 -5.76 8.56 3.42
N ARG A 77 -5.79 8.04 2.18
CA ARG A 77 -4.59 7.49 1.51
C ARG A 77 -3.58 8.58 1.13
N ARG A 78 -4.04 9.81 0.86
CA ARG A 78 -3.17 10.97 0.59
C ARG A 78 -2.58 11.55 1.88
N GLU A 79 -3.38 11.67 2.94
CA GLU A 79 -2.94 12.24 4.22
C GLU A 79 -2.01 11.30 5.00
N SER A 80 -2.23 9.98 4.97
CA SER A 80 -1.39 9.03 5.72
C SER A 80 0.04 8.87 5.18
N LYS A 81 0.38 9.48 4.04
CA LYS A 81 1.74 9.47 3.47
C LYS A 81 2.57 10.73 3.75
N SER A 82 2.06 11.74 4.45
CA SER A 82 2.69 13.06 4.35
C SER A 82 3.85 13.34 5.33
N ILE A 83 3.89 12.78 6.55
CA ILE A 83 4.97 13.17 7.49
C ILE A 83 5.38 12.07 8.49
N PHE A 84 4.42 11.38 9.10
CA PHE A 84 4.72 10.38 10.15
C PHE A 84 5.48 9.14 9.65
N GLY A 85 5.22 8.69 8.41
CA GLY A 85 5.95 7.55 7.82
C GLY A 85 7.43 7.80 7.55
N ARG A 86 7.90 9.06 7.62
CA ARG A 86 9.29 9.45 7.34
C ARG A 86 10.13 9.69 8.59
N ILE A 87 9.51 9.95 9.75
CA ILE A 87 10.19 10.31 11.00
C ILE A 87 10.33 9.10 11.94
N ILE A 88 9.39 8.14 11.89
CA ILE A 88 9.42 6.90 12.70
C ILE A 88 10.68 6.04 12.47
N PRO A 89 11.21 5.82 11.24
CA PRO A 89 12.39 4.98 11.05
C PRO A 89 13.72 5.66 11.46
N ILE A 90 13.71 6.96 11.81
CA ILE A 90 14.92 7.71 12.19
C ILE A 90 15.09 7.75 13.73
N LEU A 91 14.05 7.43 14.50
CA LEU A 91 14.13 7.40 15.97
C LEU A 91 14.77 6.10 16.51
N GLN A 92 14.73 4.99 15.76
CA GLN A 92 15.36 3.72 16.15
C GLN A 92 16.88 3.81 16.39
N PRO A 93 17.71 4.47 15.55
CA PRO A 93 19.16 4.53 15.79
C PRO A 93 19.57 5.46 16.95
N ILE A 94 18.80 6.52 17.23
CA ILE A 94 19.12 7.48 18.30
C ILE A 94 18.88 6.86 19.69
N ALA A 95 17.82 6.06 19.84
CA ALA A 95 17.54 5.35 21.09
C ALA A 95 18.61 4.30 21.43
N ALA A 96 19.13 3.58 20.43
CA ALA A 96 20.19 2.60 20.62
C ALA A 96 21.52 3.25 21.06
N ALA A 97 21.90 4.38 20.45
CA ALA A 97 23.10 5.12 20.85
C ALA A 97 22.98 5.72 22.26
N ALA A 98 21.80 6.25 22.62
CA ALA A 98 21.56 6.79 23.96
C ALA A 98 21.61 5.69 25.04
N ALA A 99 21.12 4.48 24.76
CA ALA A 99 21.22 3.35 25.67
C ALA A 99 22.67 2.95 25.96
N VAL A 100 23.53 2.92 24.94
CA VAL A 100 24.97 2.65 25.13
C VAL A 100 25.62 3.71 26.00
N VAL A 101 25.32 5.00 25.77
CA VAL A 101 25.86 6.10 26.57
C VAL A 101 25.38 6.00 28.03
N VAL A 102 24.11 5.68 28.26
CA VAL A 102 23.57 5.47 29.61
C VAL A 102 24.24 4.29 30.31
N VAL A 103 24.45 3.16 29.64
CA VAL A 103 25.18 2.00 30.19
C VAL A 103 26.62 2.36 30.53
N VAL A 104 27.33 3.10 29.67
CA VAL A 104 28.71 3.54 29.91
C VAL A 104 28.79 4.52 31.09
N LEU A 105 27.85 5.47 31.19
CA LEU A 105 27.80 6.43 32.29
C LEU A 105 27.48 5.74 33.62
N LEU A 106 26.49 4.86 33.64
CA LEU A 106 26.16 4.06 34.83
C LEU A 106 27.35 3.16 35.21
N GLY A 107 27.97 2.48 34.26
CA GLY A 107 29.16 1.65 34.50
C GLY A 107 30.33 2.45 35.08
N ASN A 108 30.57 3.67 34.61
CA ASN A 108 31.63 4.53 35.13
C ASN A 108 31.30 5.11 36.52
N SER A 109 30.04 5.47 36.77
CA SER A 109 29.60 6.01 38.06
C SER A 109 29.55 4.94 39.16
N PHE A 110 29.17 3.71 38.82
CA PHE A 110 29.09 2.59 39.76
C PHE A 110 30.37 1.72 39.78
N GLY A 111 31.29 1.86 38.82
CA GLY A 111 32.48 1.02 38.64
C GLY A 111 33.62 1.20 39.65
N LYS A 112 33.44 2.01 40.70
CA LYS A 112 34.33 1.99 41.87
C LYS A 112 33.89 0.91 42.85
N VAL A 113 33.76 -0.32 42.36
CA VAL A 113 33.63 -1.53 43.20
C VAL A 113 35.01 -2.15 43.32
N PRO A 114 35.49 -2.48 44.54
CA PRO A 114 36.78 -3.14 44.70
C PRO A 114 36.81 -4.43 43.87
N ALA A 115 37.95 -4.67 43.21
CA ALA A 115 38.19 -5.77 42.28
C ALA A 115 38.08 -7.16 42.95
N THR A 116 36.85 -7.58 43.26
CA THR A 116 36.54 -8.90 43.82
C THR A 116 35.42 -9.61 43.05
N VAL A 117 34.81 -8.97 42.06
CA VAL A 117 33.84 -9.61 41.17
C VAL A 117 34.50 -9.87 39.81
N SER A 118 35.38 -10.88 39.77
CA SER A 118 35.88 -11.49 38.54
C SER A 118 35.60 -13.01 38.53
N GLN A 119 34.51 -13.41 39.17
CA GLN A 119 34.05 -14.80 39.24
C GLN A 119 32.54 -14.85 38.96
N SER A 120 32.17 -14.70 37.70
CA SER A 120 30.87 -15.11 37.15
C SER A 120 30.91 -15.07 35.63
N THR A 121 31.93 -15.74 35.08
CA THR A 121 31.92 -16.21 33.69
C THR A 121 31.97 -17.73 33.74
N SER A 122 30.89 -18.34 34.26
CA SER A 122 30.68 -19.79 34.17
C SER A 122 29.20 -20.17 34.13
N GLU A 123 28.34 -19.32 33.57
CA GLU A 123 26.92 -19.63 33.27
C GLU A 123 26.69 -19.78 31.76
N ALA A 124 27.58 -20.51 31.09
CA ALA A 124 27.36 -21.09 29.77
C ALA A 124 27.58 -22.62 29.79
N VAL A 125 27.32 -23.26 30.94
CA VAL A 125 27.46 -24.72 31.16
C VAL A 125 26.13 -25.36 31.58
N GLY A 126 24.99 -24.70 31.33
CA GLY A 126 23.67 -25.15 31.80
C GLY A 126 22.64 -25.45 30.70
N LEU A 127 23.02 -25.44 29.41
CA LEU A 127 22.06 -25.65 28.31
C LEU A 127 22.02 -27.08 27.76
N TRP A 128 23.01 -27.91 28.11
CA TRP A 128 23.06 -29.32 27.71
C TRP A 128 22.49 -30.26 28.77
N ASP A 129 22.28 -29.77 30.00
CA ASP A 129 21.76 -30.53 31.14
C ASP A 129 20.22 -30.68 31.10
N GLU A 130 19.55 -29.85 30.29
CA GLU A 130 18.08 -29.89 30.13
C GLU A 130 17.61 -30.92 29.09
N TYR A 131 18.51 -31.38 28.23
CA TYR A 131 18.24 -32.53 27.36
C TYR A 131 18.95 -33.75 27.95
N GLU A 132 18.23 -34.45 28.84
CA GLU A 132 18.60 -35.73 29.47
C GLU A 132 18.76 -36.83 28.41
N LEU A 133 19.81 -36.71 27.59
CA LEU A 133 20.15 -37.63 26.50
C LEU A 133 20.79 -38.93 27.01
N ASP A 134 21.07 -39.04 28.31
CA ASP A 134 21.58 -40.26 28.95
C ASP A 134 20.55 -41.40 28.96
N ALA A 135 19.26 -41.13 28.75
CA ALA A 135 18.23 -42.15 28.60
C ALA A 135 18.39 -42.97 27.29
N PHE A 136 19.10 -42.43 26.29
CA PHE A 136 19.33 -43.12 25.02
C PHE A 136 20.51 -44.11 25.08
N ASP A 137 21.29 -44.12 26.16
CA ASP A 137 22.39 -45.08 26.34
C ASP A 137 21.94 -46.40 26.99
N GLN A 138 20.73 -46.46 27.54
CA GLN A 138 20.17 -47.65 28.21
C GLN A 138 19.09 -48.33 27.37
N PHE A 139 19.40 -48.67 26.12
CA PHE A 139 18.55 -49.58 25.36
C PHE A 139 18.95 -51.03 25.63
N PRO A 140 18.02 -51.91 26.05
CA PRO A 140 18.30 -53.33 26.18
C PRO A 140 18.65 -53.94 24.81
N SER A 141 19.58 -54.88 24.79
CA SER A 141 19.97 -55.61 23.57
C SER A 141 18.77 -56.34 22.98
N GLY A 142 18.60 -56.24 21.64
CA GLY A 142 17.42 -56.75 20.93
C GLY A 142 16.23 -55.79 20.86
N SER A 143 16.38 -54.51 21.24
CA SER A 143 15.38 -53.48 20.96
C SER A 143 15.31 -53.12 19.47
N MET A 144 14.20 -52.52 19.03
CA MET A 144 14.01 -52.11 17.62
C MET A 144 15.08 -51.11 17.13
N VAL A 145 15.71 -50.35 18.04
CA VAL A 145 16.80 -49.41 17.74
C VAL A 145 18.05 -50.16 17.27
N ASP A 146 18.31 -51.35 17.83
CA ASP A 146 19.43 -52.21 17.45
C ASP A 146 19.34 -52.63 15.97
N LEU A 147 18.14 -52.91 15.48
CA LEU A 147 17.92 -53.22 14.05
C LEU A 147 18.21 -52.03 13.13
N TYR A 148 17.98 -50.79 13.57
CA TYR A 148 18.29 -49.60 12.76
C TYR A 148 19.79 -49.36 12.63
N PHE A 149 20.55 -49.56 13.72
CA PHE A 149 22.00 -49.40 13.71
C PHE A 149 22.74 -50.60 13.10
N ASN A 150 22.11 -51.78 13.10
CA ASN A 150 22.72 -53.02 12.63
C ASN A 150 22.21 -53.47 11.25
N THR A 151 21.29 -52.72 10.61
CA THR A 151 21.04 -52.85 9.16
C THR A 151 22.16 -52.20 8.38
N ASP A 152 23.27 -52.93 8.23
CA ASP A 152 24.23 -52.73 7.15
C ASP A 152 23.48 -52.85 5.82
N ILE A 153 23.17 -51.70 5.24
CA ILE A 153 22.85 -51.58 3.82
C ILE A 153 24.15 -51.97 3.10
N GLY A 154 24.20 -53.25 2.69
CA GLY A 154 25.42 -53.91 2.28
C GLY A 154 26.26 -53.15 1.25
N VAL A 155 27.55 -53.04 1.56
CA VAL A 155 28.62 -52.96 0.56
C VAL A 155 29.51 -54.17 0.79
N GLY A 156 29.61 -55.02 -0.22
CA GLY A 156 30.31 -56.30 -0.14
C GLY A 156 31.84 -56.20 -0.08
N ASP A 157 32.38 -57.40 0.08
CA ASP A 157 33.76 -57.84 -0.21
C ASP A 157 34.84 -57.47 0.82
N GLN A 158 35.31 -58.47 1.60
CA GLN A 158 36.58 -59.15 1.28
C GLN A 158 36.94 -60.30 2.25
N SER A 159 37.57 -61.32 1.65
CA SER A 159 38.24 -62.54 2.14
C SER A 159 37.42 -63.75 2.59
#